data_AF-A0A453KNE5-F1
#
_entry.id   AF-A0A453KNE5-F1
#
_cell.length_a   1.000
_cell.length_b   1.000
_cell.length_c   1.000
_cell.angle_alpha   90.00
_cell.angle_beta   90.00
_cell.angle_gamma   90.00
#
_symmetry.space_group_name_H-M   'P 1'
#
loop_
_entity.id
_entity.type
_entity.pdbx_description
1 polymer ?
#
loop_
_entity_poly.entity_id
_entity_poly.type
_entity_poly.pdbx_seq_one_letter_code
_entity_poly.pdbx_strand_id
1 'polypeptide(L)'
;MQVFLARNPDEVGSADSTPIEPFDLNHFFGEDGKIYGYTNLKINVWISAISFHAYAEISFQETSDGGKGITDLKPVLQNIFGENLVEKDEFLEAFSKECQCISDVVTNGNSIKRDASGEDDLSAEIVRVELQGAAAYLYSRLVSLVLLLVEGN
;
A
#
# COMPACT_ATOMS: atom_id res chain seq x y z
N MET A 1 11.52 -5.67 3.11
CA MET A 1 10.36 -4.79 3.38
C MET A 1 9.13 -5.68 3.53
N GLN A 2 8.26 -5.39 4.48
CA GLN A 2 6.96 -6.04 4.63
C GLN A 2 5.88 -5.00 4.35
N VAL A 3 4.79 -5.41 3.69
CA VAL A 3 3.67 -4.55 3.35
C VAL A 3 2.42 -5.10 4.03
N PHE A 4 1.57 -4.24 4.56
CA PHE A 4 0.38 -4.59 5.33
C PHE A 4 -0.81 -3.78 4.83
N LEU A 5 -2.00 -4.38 4.87
CA LEU A 5 -3.26 -3.66 4.68
C LEU A 5 -3.89 -3.41 6.05
N ALA A 6 -4.22 -2.17 6.34
CA ALA A 6 -4.91 -1.76 7.56
C ALA A 6 -6.30 -1.22 7.21
N ARG A 7 -7.32 -1.75 7.89
CA ARG A 7 -8.74 -1.35 7.74
C ARG A 7 -9.15 -0.27 8.72
N ASN A 8 -8.39 -0.14 9.81
CA ASN A 8 -8.59 0.84 10.84
C ASN A 8 -7.24 1.17 11.52
N PRO A 9 -7.17 2.25 12.31
CA PRO A 9 -5.94 2.64 13.01
C PRO A 9 -5.37 1.59 13.96
N ASP A 10 -6.21 0.76 14.59
CA ASP A 10 -5.78 -0.20 15.62
C ASP A 10 -5.01 -1.39 15.02
N GLU A 11 -5.18 -1.68 13.72
CA GLU A 11 -4.43 -2.71 13.01
C GLU A 11 -2.97 -2.28 12.73
N VAL A 12 -2.68 -0.98 12.77
CA VAL A 12 -1.36 -0.41 12.45
C VAL A 12 -0.39 -0.70 13.57
N GLY A 13 0.60 -1.56 13.31
CA GLY A 13 1.56 -2.04 14.31
C GLY A 13 1.04 -3.18 15.19
N SER A 14 -0.16 -3.72 14.91
CA SER A 14 -0.68 -4.89 15.62
C SER A 14 0.12 -6.16 15.30
N ALA A 15 0.27 -7.03 16.29
CA ALA A 15 0.94 -8.32 16.15
C ALA A 15 0.14 -9.33 15.30
N ASP A 16 -1.18 -9.11 15.16
CA ASP A 16 -2.08 -9.99 14.40
C ASP A 16 -2.14 -9.62 12.91
N SER A 17 -1.46 -8.55 12.51
CA SER A 17 -1.45 -8.07 11.13
C SER A 17 -0.66 -9.02 10.23
N THR A 18 -1.34 -9.57 9.23
CA THR A 18 -0.73 -10.47 8.25
C THR A 18 -0.15 -9.65 7.10
N PRO A 19 1.15 -9.80 6.77
CA PRO A 19 1.74 -9.09 5.65
C PRO A 19 1.20 -9.63 4.32
N ILE A 20 1.08 -8.75 3.34
CA ILE A 20 0.94 -9.12 1.94
C ILE A 20 2.34 -9.35 1.34
N GLU A 21 2.45 -10.35 0.47
CA GLU A 21 3.71 -10.68 -0.19
C GLU A 21 3.81 -9.88 -1.51
N PRO A 22 4.72 -8.88 -1.61
CA PRO A 22 4.97 -8.21 -2.86
C PRO A 22 5.75 -9.12 -3.81
N PHE A 23 5.51 -8.98 -5.12
CA PHE A 23 6.04 -9.87 -6.14
C PHE A 23 7.57 -9.75 -6.27
N ASP A 24 8.07 -8.57 -6.65
CA ASP A 24 9.50 -8.25 -6.65
C ASP A 24 9.71 -6.80 -6.26
N LEU A 25 10.57 -6.58 -5.28
CA LEU A 25 10.93 -5.26 -4.80
C LEU A 25 12.35 -4.85 -5.22
N ASN A 26 13.14 -5.79 -5.73
CA ASN A 26 14.57 -5.58 -5.97
C ASN A 26 14.80 -4.48 -7.00
N HIS A 27 13.92 -4.36 -8.01
CA HIS A 27 14.03 -3.31 -9.03
C HIS A 27 13.91 -1.88 -8.47
N PHE A 28 13.40 -1.69 -7.25
CA PHE A 28 13.34 -0.38 -6.58
C PHE A 28 14.64 -0.03 -5.83
N PHE A 29 15.49 -1.02 -5.52
CA PHE A 29 16.66 -0.84 -4.64
C PHE A 29 18.00 -0.80 -5.42
N GLY A 30 18.09 0.08 -6.42
CA GLY A 30 19.32 0.28 -7.21
C GLY A 30 19.64 -0.87 -8.17
N GLU A 31 20.81 -0.82 -8.81
CA GLU A 31 21.19 -1.77 -9.88
C GLU A 31 21.29 -3.23 -9.43
N ASP A 32 21.64 -3.47 -8.16
CA ASP A 32 21.80 -4.81 -7.60
C ASP A 32 20.67 -5.22 -6.63
N GLY A 33 19.64 -4.37 -6.49
CA GLY A 33 18.48 -4.59 -5.65
C GLY A 33 18.77 -4.64 -4.15
N LYS A 34 19.88 -4.05 -3.69
CA LYS A 34 20.31 -4.12 -2.29
C LYS A 34 20.21 -2.79 -1.56
N ILE A 35 19.91 -2.92 -0.28
CA ILE A 35 19.95 -1.82 0.67
C ILE A 35 21.27 -1.91 1.45
N TYR A 36 22.00 -0.79 1.50
CA TYR A 36 23.30 -0.67 2.14
C TYR A 36 23.26 0.26 3.34
N GLY A 37 24.10 -0.04 4.31
CA GLY A 37 24.42 0.87 5.41
C GLY A 37 23.54 0.79 6.65
N TYR A 38 22.75 -0.29 6.81
CA TYR A 38 21.87 -0.50 7.96
C TYR A 38 22.08 -1.88 8.59
N THR A 39 22.21 -1.93 9.92
CA THR A 39 22.19 -3.18 10.69
C THR A 39 20.78 -3.46 11.18
N ASN A 40 20.28 -4.68 10.95
CA ASN A 40 18.95 -5.13 11.37
C ASN A 40 17.80 -4.23 10.86
N LEU A 41 17.90 -3.77 9.61
CA LEU A 41 16.88 -2.94 8.98
C LEU A 41 15.54 -3.68 8.88
N LYS A 42 14.49 -2.99 9.30
CA LYS A 42 13.09 -3.36 9.10
C LYS A 42 12.37 -2.19 8.47
N ILE A 43 11.66 -2.46 7.38
CA ILE A 43 10.79 -1.52 6.71
C ILE A 43 9.41 -2.17 6.68
N ASN A 44 8.48 -1.61 7.43
CA ASN A 44 7.07 -1.98 7.43
C ASN A 44 6.29 -0.89 6.70
N VAL A 45 5.54 -1.24 5.67
CA VAL A 45 4.65 -0.31 4.99
C VAL A 45 3.22 -0.68 5.28
N TRP A 46 2.45 0.28 5.78
CA TRP A 46 1.04 0.16 6.06
C TRP A 46 0.25 0.87 4.98
N ILE A 47 -0.70 0.18 4.37
CA ILE A 47 -1.57 0.73 3.33
C ILE A 47 -2.99 0.71 3.84
N SER A 48 -3.67 1.85 3.78
CA SER A 48 -5.09 1.94 4.13
C SER A 48 -5.91 1.15 3.11
N ALA A 49 -6.70 0.19 3.59
CA ALA A 49 -7.63 -0.57 2.74
C ALA A 49 -8.84 0.28 2.28
N ILE A 50 -8.95 1.53 2.72
CA ILE A 50 -10.04 2.45 2.38
C ILE A 50 -9.57 3.52 1.39
N SER A 51 -8.48 4.21 1.72
CA SER A 51 -7.99 5.37 0.95
C SER A 51 -6.77 5.06 0.09
N PHE A 52 -6.11 3.92 0.30
CA PHE A 52 -4.84 3.52 -0.32
C PHE A 52 -3.65 4.47 -0.07
N HIS A 53 -3.77 5.37 0.90
CA HIS A 53 -2.60 6.03 1.48
C HIS A 53 -1.66 4.99 2.09
N ALA A 54 -0.37 5.28 2.05
CA ALA A 54 0.70 4.45 2.55
C ALA A 54 1.52 5.19 3.62
N TYR A 55 1.92 4.48 4.66
CA TYR A 55 2.83 4.96 5.70
C TYR A 55 3.96 3.95 5.85
N ALA A 56 5.21 4.43 5.83
CA ALA A 56 6.39 3.59 6.04
C ALA A 56 6.97 3.81 7.44
N GLU A 57 7.03 2.73 8.22
CA GLU A 57 7.78 2.65 9.46
C GLU A 57 9.14 2.01 9.20
N ILE A 58 10.20 2.79 9.40
CA ILE A 58 11.59 2.35 9.21
C ILE A 58 12.25 2.25 10.58
N SER A 59 12.81 1.08 10.90
CA SER A 59 13.60 0.87 12.10
C SER A 59 14.87 0.09 11.79
N PHE A 60 15.95 0.41 12.49
CA PHE A 60 17.26 -0.22 12.35
C PHE A 60 18.03 -0.06 13.66
N GLN A 61 19.03 -0.90 13.87
CA GLN A 61 19.86 -0.85 15.08
C GLN A 61 20.91 0.28 14.98
N GLU A 62 21.62 0.35 13.87
CA GLU A 62 22.69 1.32 13.63
C GLU A 62 22.89 1.50 12.12
N THR A 63 23.59 2.58 11.75
CA THR A 63 24.00 2.84 10.36
C THR A 63 25.52 2.95 10.26
N SER A 64 26.06 2.48 9.15
CA SER A 64 27.49 2.59 8.84
C SER A 64 27.69 2.47 7.33
N ASP A 65 28.42 3.41 6.74
CA ASP A 65 28.68 3.45 5.29
C ASP A 65 29.42 2.18 4.81
N GLY A 66 30.41 1.69 5.56
CA GLY A 66 31.17 0.49 5.21
C GLY A 66 31.88 0.56 3.84
N GLY A 67 31.97 1.73 3.21
CA GLY A 67 32.61 1.95 1.91
C GLY A 67 31.68 1.79 0.70
N LYS A 68 30.37 1.60 0.91
CA LYS A 68 29.36 1.47 -0.15
C LYS A 68 28.31 2.59 -0.14
N GLY A 69 28.39 3.50 0.82
CA GLY A 69 27.37 4.49 1.11
C GLY A 69 26.21 3.92 1.94
N ILE A 70 25.35 4.82 2.41
CA ILE A 70 24.08 4.49 3.06
C ILE A 70 22.98 4.74 2.03
N THR A 71 22.14 3.75 1.77
CA THR A 71 21.02 3.88 0.84
C THR A 71 19.99 4.87 1.40
N ASP A 72 19.67 5.93 0.67
CA ASP A 72 18.56 6.80 1.04
C ASP A 72 17.22 6.10 0.75
N LEU A 73 16.54 5.66 1.79
CA LEU A 73 15.28 4.92 1.69
C LEU A 73 14.09 5.80 1.30
N LYS A 74 14.15 7.11 1.58
CA LYS A 74 13.04 8.03 1.30
C LYS A 74 12.69 8.12 -0.19
N PRO A 75 13.64 8.44 -1.11
CA PRO A 75 13.34 8.50 -2.53
C PRO A 75 12.94 7.13 -3.08
N VAL A 76 13.48 6.03 -2.53
CA VAL A 76 13.09 4.68 -2.94
C VAL A 76 11.62 4.41 -2.63
N LEU A 77 11.17 4.70 -1.41
CA LEU A 77 9.77 4.54 -1.03
C LEU A 77 8.86 5.50 -1.80
N GLN A 78 9.32 6.74 -2.05
CA GLN A 78 8.59 7.69 -2.90
C GLN A 78 8.47 7.22 -4.36
N ASN A 79 9.44 6.48 -4.89
CA ASN A 79 9.32 5.91 -6.24
C ASN A 79 8.25 4.80 -6.31
N ILE A 80 8.03 4.06 -5.22
CA ILE A 80 7.02 2.99 -5.15
C ILE A 80 5.63 3.58 -4.93
N PHE A 81 5.50 4.46 -3.94
CA PHE A 81 4.21 4.92 -3.43
C PHE A 81 3.82 6.30 -3.93
N GLY A 82 4.74 7.05 -4.55
CA GLY A 82 4.48 8.38 -5.08
C GLY A 82 3.91 9.33 -4.02
N GLU A 83 2.84 10.02 -4.40
CA GLU A 83 2.08 10.92 -3.52
C GLU A 83 1.23 10.18 -2.48
N ASN A 84 1.09 8.84 -2.57
CA ASN A 84 0.37 8.06 -1.58
C ASN A 84 1.18 7.85 -0.31
N LEU A 85 2.51 8.04 -0.35
CA LEU A 85 3.34 7.97 0.85
C LEU A 85 3.17 9.23 1.68
N VAL A 86 2.47 9.09 2.80
CA VAL A 86 2.16 10.19 3.73
C VAL A 86 2.83 9.95 5.09
N GLU A 87 2.89 11.00 5.89
CA GLU A 87 3.39 10.92 7.26
C GLU A 87 2.42 10.16 8.17
N LYS A 88 2.92 9.63 9.29
CA LYS A 88 2.13 8.77 10.19
C LYS A 88 0.82 9.42 10.65
N ASP A 89 0.87 10.68 11.08
CA ASP A 89 -0.31 11.37 11.62
C ASP A 89 -1.37 11.58 10.53
N GLU A 90 -0.94 11.95 9.32
CA GLU A 90 -1.83 12.10 8.16
C GLU A 90 -2.47 10.76 7.76
N PHE A 91 -1.68 9.68 7.75
CA PHE A 91 -2.17 8.33 7.50
C PHE A 91 -3.27 7.91 8.48
N LEU A 92 -3.05 8.13 9.78
CA LEU A 92 -4.02 7.78 10.82
C LEU A 92 -5.28 8.66 10.75
N GLU A 93 -5.12 9.96 10.49
CA GLU A 93 -6.26 10.87 10.31
C GLU A 93 -7.11 10.53 9.08
N ALA A 94 -6.49 9.99 8.02
CA ALA A 94 -7.19 9.62 6.79
C ALA A 94 -8.27 8.54 7.01
N PHE A 95 -8.11 7.63 7.99
CA PHE A 95 -9.17 6.67 8.33
C PHE A 95 -10.48 7.33 8.74
N SER A 96 -10.42 8.53 9.31
CA SER A 96 -11.60 9.31 9.68
C SER A 96 -12.05 10.24 8.54
N LYS A 97 -11.10 11.02 7.97
CA LYS A 97 -11.40 12.04 6.97
C LYS A 97 -11.82 11.47 5.61
N GLU A 98 -11.29 10.31 5.26
CA GLU A 98 -11.46 9.69 3.94
C GLU A 98 -12.22 8.35 4.02
N CYS A 99 -13.00 8.12 5.09
CA CYS A 99 -13.75 6.87 5.29
C CYS A 99 -14.77 6.56 4.18
N GLN A 100 -15.17 7.57 3.40
CA GLN A 100 -16.12 7.42 2.29
C GLN A 100 -15.45 7.22 0.92
N CYS A 101 -14.11 7.10 0.84
CA CYS A 101 -13.42 6.94 -0.46
C CYS A 101 -14.00 5.84 -1.34
N ILE A 102 -14.28 4.66 -0.77
CA ILE A 102 -14.84 3.54 -1.52
C ILE A 102 -16.33 3.75 -1.81
N SER A 103 -17.11 4.24 -0.84
CA SER A 103 -18.55 4.44 -1.01
C SER A 103 -18.86 5.51 -2.05
N ASP A 104 -18.07 6.60 -2.12
CA ASP A 104 -18.20 7.65 -3.13
C ASP A 104 -17.99 7.11 -4.56
N VAL A 105 -17.07 6.16 -4.70
CA VAL A 105 -16.82 5.44 -5.96
C VAL A 105 -17.95 4.48 -6.30
N VAL A 106 -18.40 3.69 -5.33
CA VAL A 106 -19.43 2.65 -5.50
C VAL A 106 -20.81 3.26 -5.76
N THR A 107 -21.17 4.37 -5.12
CA THR A 107 -22.50 5.00 -5.22
C THR A 107 -22.85 5.39 -6.67
N ASN A 108 -21.83 5.72 -7.47
CA ASN A 108 -22.01 6.09 -8.88
C ASN A 108 -21.78 4.90 -9.85
N GLY A 109 -21.47 3.73 -9.31
CA GLY A 109 -21.19 2.53 -10.08
C GLY A 109 -22.41 1.68 -10.38
N ASN A 110 -22.26 0.80 -11.37
CA ASN A 110 -23.27 -0.20 -11.73
C ASN A 110 -22.89 -1.54 -11.10
N SER A 111 -23.71 -2.08 -10.21
CA SER A 111 -23.46 -3.40 -9.62
C SER A 111 -23.60 -4.50 -10.68
N ILE A 112 -22.60 -5.36 -10.76
CA ILE A 112 -22.61 -6.55 -11.62
C ILE A 112 -23.13 -7.71 -10.77
N LYS A 113 -24.36 -8.14 -11.05
CA LYS A 113 -24.93 -9.33 -10.41
C LYS A 113 -24.12 -10.56 -10.84
N ARG A 114 -23.62 -11.33 -9.87
CA ARG A 114 -23.15 -12.70 -10.11
C ARG A 114 -24.38 -13.60 -10.25
N ASP A 115 -24.42 -14.40 -11.32
CA ASP A 115 -25.31 -15.56 -11.36
C ASP A 115 -24.82 -16.54 -10.30
N ALA A 116 -25.60 -16.70 -9.24
CA ALA A 116 -25.25 -17.54 -8.11
C ALA A 116 -25.31 -19.02 -8.52
N SER A 117 -24.19 -19.56 -8.99
CA SER A 117 -23.97 -21.00 -9.09
C SER A 117 -22.75 -21.38 -8.25
N GLY A 118 -22.97 -21.61 -6.97
CA GLY A 118 -21.95 -22.13 -6.04
C GLY A 118 -22.02 -21.46 -4.70
N GLU A 119 -22.23 -22.27 -3.67
CA GLU A 119 -22.13 -21.92 -2.26
C GLU A 119 -20.75 -21.33 -1.95
N ASP A 120 -20.66 -20.01 -1.88
CA ASP A 120 -19.76 -19.34 -0.94
C ASP A 120 -20.32 -17.94 -0.68
N ASP A 121 -20.76 -17.73 0.56
CA ASP A 121 -21.39 -16.53 1.08
C ASP A 121 -20.36 -15.40 1.26
N LEU A 122 -19.65 -15.07 0.19
CA LEU A 122 -18.80 -13.90 0.14
C LEU A 122 -19.71 -12.71 -0.16
N SER A 123 -19.99 -11.91 0.87
CA SER A 123 -20.66 -10.60 0.84
C SER A 123 -19.93 -9.53 -0.02
N ALA A 124 -19.10 -9.96 -0.97
CA ALA A 124 -18.36 -9.12 -1.87
C ALA A 124 -19.24 -8.69 -3.05
N GLU A 125 -19.46 -7.38 -3.17
CA GLU A 125 -20.13 -6.77 -4.29
C GLU A 125 -19.11 -6.41 -5.39
N ILE A 126 -19.43 -6.75 -6.65
CA ILE A 126 -18.65 -6.30 -7.81
C ILE A 126 -19.36 -5.10 -8.42
N VAL A 127 -18.65 -3.98 -8.51
CA VAL A 127 -19.20 -2.73 -9.05
C VAL A 127 -18.36 -2.26 -10.21
N ARG A 128 -19.02 -2.00 -11.34
CA ARG A 128 -18.41 -1.38 -12.52
C ARG A 128 -18.54 0.12 -12.42
N VAL A 129 -17.41 0.81 -12.42
CA VAL A 129 -17.36 2.28 -12.35
C VAL A 129 -16.72 2.84 -13.61
N GLU A 130 -17.20 3.99 -14.07
CA GLU A 130 -16.50 4.79 -15.08
C GLU A 130 -15.30 5.47 -14.44
N LEU A 131 -14.15 5.49 -15.12
CA LEU A 131 -12.91 6.05 -14.60
C LEU A 131 -12.90 7.58 -14.66
N GLN A 132 -13.76 8.21 -13.86
CA GLN A 132 -13.91 9.67 -13.76
C GLN A 132 -14.17 10.07 -12.29
N GLY A 133 -13.92 11.35 -11.96
CA GLY A 133 -14.18 11.89 -10.62
C GLY A 133 -13.49 11.10 -9.50
N ALA A 134 -14.25 10.71 -8.48
CA ALA A 134 -13.74 9.93 -7.34
C ALA A 134 -13.11 8.59 -7.75
N ALA A 135 -13.63 7.93 -8.78
CA ALA A 135 -13.10 6.64 -9.26
C ALA A 135 -11.70 6.81 -9.87
N ALA A 136 -11.49 7.87 -10.65
CA ALA A 136 -10.18 8.19 -11.21
C ALA A 136 -9.14 8.51 -10.11
N TYR A 137 -9.57 9.23 -9.07
CA TYR A 137 -8.73 9.57 -7.93
C TYR A 137 -8.35 8.33 -7.10
N LEU A 138 -9.32 7.46 -6.79
CA LEU A 138 -9.03 6.23 -6.06
C LEU A 138 -8.14 5.29 -6.88
N TYR A 139 -8.39 5.21 -8.20
CA TYR A 139 -7.57 4.41 -9.11
C TYR A 139 -6.12 4.88 -9.17
N SER A 140 -5.85 6.21 -9.19
CA SER A 140 -4.48 6.70 -9.22
C SER A 140 -3.67 6.27 -8.00
N ARG A 141 -4.33 6.11 -6.85
CA ARG A 141 -3.67 5.59 -5.63
C ARG A 141 -3.45 4.08 -5.69
N LEU A 142 -4.38 3.35 -6.32
CA LEU A 142 -4.30 1.90 -6.49
C LEU A 142 -3.14 1.47 -7.40
N VAL A 143 -2.64 2.34 -8.28
CA VAL A 143 -1.48 2.07 -9.15
C VAL A 143 -0.25 1.63 -8.34
N SER A 144 0.01 2.21 -7.16
CA SER A 144 1.13 1.81 -6.30
C SER A 144 1.02 0.37 -5.81
N LEU A 145 -0.21 -0.14 -5.61
CA LEU A 145 -0.44 -1.55 -5.27
C LEU A 145 -0.17 -2.48 -6.45
N VAL A 146 -0.50 -2.05 -7.67
CA VAL A 146 -0.21 -2.84 -8.89
C VAL A 146 1.29 -3.06 -9.04
N LEU A 147 2.10 -2.01 -8.81
CA LEU A 147 3.56 -2.09 -8.84
C LEU A 147 4.14 -3.10 -7.83
N LEU A 148 3.43 -3.32 -6.72
CA LEU A 148 3.85 -4.26 -5.67
C LEU A 148 3.38 -5.70 -5.93
N LEU A 149 2.20 -5.87 -6.54
CA LEU A 149 1.49 -7.15 -6.55
C LEU A 149 1.43 -7.82 -7.92
N VAL A 150 1.80 -7.12 -8.99
CA VAL A 150 1.73 -7.63 -10.36
C VAL A 150 3.13 -7.67 -10.97
N GLU A 151 3.47 -8.80 -11.58
CA GLU A 151 4.69 -8.93 -12.38
C GLU A 151 4.62 -8.04 -13.62
N GLY A 152 5.55 -7.09 -13.74
CA GLY A 152 5.76 -6.33 -14.97
C GLY A 152 6.60 -7.15 -15.95
N ASN A 153 5.95 -7.76 -16.94
CA ASN A 153 6.64 -8.36 -18.10
C ASN A 153 6.93 -7.33 -19.19
#